data_AF-A0AAV3EPL8-F1
#
_entry.id   AF-A0AAV3EPL8-F1
#
_cell.length_a   1.000
_cell.length_b   1.000
_cell.length_c   1.000
_cell.angle_alpha   90.00
_cell.angle_beta   90.00
_cell.angle_gamma   90.00
#
_symmetry.space_group_name_H-M   'P 1'
#
loop_
_entity.id
_entity.type
_entity.pdbx_description
1 polymer ?
#
loop_
_entity_poly.entity_id
_entity_poly.type
_entity_poly.pdbx_seq_one_letter_code
_entity_poly.pdbx_strand_id
1 'polypeptide(L)' 'MKVDYIYLTNKILDSCEFLRFAIEKDNELFKNNKETILKLISLNDWLISELSNSNLKDEQRELMLQNCLTLSEILKKLD' A
#
# COMPACT_ATOMS: atom_id res chain seq x y z
N MET A 1 15.40 -13.10 -8.08
CA MET A 1 14.34 -12.42 -8.86
C MET A 1 14.38 -10.95 -8.46
N LYS A 2 14.50 -10.01 -9.40
CA LYS A 2 14.49 -8.58 -9.07
C LYS A 2 13.02 -8.18 -8.87
N VAL A 3 12.65 -7.73 -7.68
CA VAL A 3 11.27 -7.29 -7.41
C VAL A 3 11.02 -6.00 -8.21
N ASP A 4 9.97 -6.00 -9.02
CA ASP A 4 9.51 -4.78 -9.70
C ASP A 4 8.67 -3.98 -8.69
N TYR A 5 9.34 -3.09 -7.98
CA TYR A 5 8.73 -2.28 -6.95
C TYR A 5 7.68 -1.32 -7.50
N ILE A 6 7.81 -0.84 -8.75
CA ILE A 6 6.82 0.05 -9.38
C ILE A 6 5.52 -0.71 -9.59
N TYR A 7 5.61 -1.89 -10.20
CA TYR A 7 4.45 -2.75 -10.42
C TYR A 7 3.77 -3.08 -9.09
N LEU A 8 4.55 -3.45 -8.08
CA LEU A 8 4.04 -3.79 -6.75
C LEU A 8 3.32 -2.60 -6.10
N THR A 9 3.96 -1.43 -6.02
CA THR A 9 3.36 -0.23 -5.42
C THR A 9 2.04 0.13 -6.10
N ASN A 10 2.00 0.13 -7.43
CA ASN A 10 0.77 0.44 -8.18
C ASN A 10 -0.35 -0.57 -7.89
N LYS A 11 -0.04 -1.86 -7.81
CA LYS A 11 -1.03 -2.89 -7.47
C LYS A 11 -1.60 -2.74 -6.06
N ILE A 12 -0.78 -2.36 -5.10
CA ILE A 12 -1.24 -2.13 -3.73
C ILE A 12 -2.13 -0.87 -3.68
N LEU A 13 -1.75 0.19 -4.40
CA LEU A 13 -2.54 1.42 -4.54
C LEU A 13 -3.93 1.13 -5.12
N ASP A 14 -4.00 0.46 -6.27
CA ASP A 14 -5.27 0.05 -6.90
C ASP A 14 -6.15 -0.72 -5.90
N SER A 15 -5.56 -1.69 -5.19
CA SER A 15 -6.28 -2.53 -4.23
C SER A 15 -6.87 -1.71 -3.07
N CYS A 16 -6.14 -0.71 -2.59
CA CYS A 16 -6.60 0.16 -1.50
C CYS A 16 -7.72 1.11 -1.94
N GLU A 17 -7.66 1.63 -3.17
CA GLU A 17 -8.75 2.43 -3.72
C GLU A 17 -10.04 1.62 -3.88
N PHE A 18 -9.94 0.40 -4.41
CA PHE A 18 -11.09 -0.51 -4.51
C PHE A 18 -11.67 -0.85 -3.13
N LEU A 19 -10.83 -1.18 -2.16
CA LEU A 19 -11.27 -1.47 -0.79
C LEU A 19 -11.94 -0.26 -0.15
N ARG A 20 -11.34 0.93 -0.24
CA ARG A 20 -11.92 2.16 0.28
C ARG A 20 -13.29 2.42 -0.31
N PHE A 21 -13.42 2.33 -1.64
CA PHE A 21 -14.71 2.50 -2.31
C PHE A 21 -15.75 1.48 -1.84
N ALA A 22 -15.36 0.20 -1.72
CA ALA A 22 -16.27 -0.86 -1.25
C ALA A 22 -16.75 -0.59 0.18
N ILE A 23 -15.84 -0.20 1.07
CA ILE A 23 -16.11 0.15 2.47
C ILE A 23 -17.05 1.35 2.57
N GLU A 24 -16.81 2.40 1.79
CA GLU A 24 -17.68 3.60 1.73
C GLU A 24 -19.10 3.26 1.25
N LYS A 25 -19.28 2.21 0.45
CA LYS A 25 -20.59 1.76 -0.04
C LYS A 25 -21.30 0.79 0.90
N ASP A 26 -20.53 -0.05 1.59
CA ASP A 26 -21.06 -1.07 2.50
C ASP A 26 -20.08 -1.35 3.63
N ASN A 27 -20.44 -0.91 4.83
CA ASN A 27 -19.64 -1.11 6.05
C ASN A 27 -19.54 -2.59 6.48
N GLU A 28 -20.39 -3.50 5.99
CA GLU A 28 -20.20 -4.93 6.26
C GLU A 28 -19.04 -5.51 5.46
N LEU A 29 -18.76 -4.96 4.27
CA LEU A 29 -17.57 -5.33 3.49
C LEU A 29 -16.30 -4.95 4.24
N PHE A 30 -16.28 -3.88 5.04
CA PHE A 30 -15.15 -3.57 5.91
C PHE A 30 -14.79 -4.71 6.85
N LYS A 31 -15.79 -5.21 7.60
CA LYS A 31 -15.58 -6.28 8.58
C LYS A 31 -15.06 -7.55 7.92
N ASN A 32 -15.58 -7.85 6.74
CA ASN A 32 -15.17 -9.03 5.96
C ASN A 32 -13.78 -8.88 5.34
N ASN A 33 -13.33 -7.64 5.08
CA ASN A 33 -12.03 -7.35 4.48
C ASN A 33 -10.95 -6.91 5.48
N LYS A 34 -11.24 -6.90 6.78
CA LYS A 34 -10.29 -6.48 7.82
C LYS A 34 -8.95 -7.20 7.72
N GLU A 35 -8.96 -8.52 7.49
CA GLU A 35 -7.72 -9.29 7.32
C GLU A 35 -6.93 -8.86 6.07
N THR A 36 -7.63 -8.53 4.99
CA THR A 36 -7.02 -8.02 3.75
C THR A 36 -6.34 -6.67 3.99
N ILE A 37 -6.99 -5.77 4.73
CA ILE A 37 -6.44 -4.46 5.08
C ILE A 37 -5.17 -4.61 5.91
N LEU A 38 -5.17 -5.48 6.92
CA LEU A 38 -3.98 -5.77 7.74
C LEU A 38 -2.81 -6.34 6.91
N LYS A 39 -3.10 -7.21 5.93
CA LYS A 39 -2.09 -7.72 4.99
C LYS A 39 -1.51 -6.61 4.12
N LEU A 40 -2.33 -5.68 3.64
CA LEU A 40 -1.89 -4.53 2.84
C LEU A 40 -1.04 -3.56 3.67
N ILE A 41 -1.40 -3.30 4.93
CA ILE A 41 -0.58 -2.52 5.87
C ILE A 41 0.78 -3.19 6.04
N SER A 42 0.81 -4.48 6.37
CA SER A 42 2.06 -5.21 6.59
C SER A 42 2.95 -5.22 5.35
N LEU A 43 2.36 -5.37 4.16
CA LEU A 43 3.08 -5.34 2.89
C LEU A 43 3.64 -3.94 2.58
N ASN A 44 2.86 -2.89 2.84
CA ASN A 44 3.30 -1.51 2.64
C ASN A 44 4.43 -1.12 3.61
N ASP A 45 4.35 -1.51 4.88
CA ASP A 45 5.39 -1.27 5.88
C ASP A 45 6.71 -1.98 5.52
N TRP A 46 6.61 -3.23 5.04
CA TRP A 46 7.76 -3.94 4.50
C TRP A 46 8.36 -3.20 3.31
N LEU A 47 7.54 -2.73 2.37
CA LEU A 47 8.01 -2.02 1.18
C LEU A 47 8.69 -0.68 1.52
N ILE A 48 8.14 0.07 2.48
CA ILE A 48 8.79 1.28 3.02
C ILE A 48 10.16 0.94 3.60
N SER A 49 10.26 -0.17 4.34
CA SER A 49 11.53 -0.62 4.94
C SER A 49 12.56 -1.01 3.88
N GLU A 50 12.16 -1.76 2.85
CA GLU A 50 13.02 -2.14 1.74
C GLU A 50 13.50 -0.92 0.94
N LEU A 51 12.58 -0.01 0.59
CA LEU A 51 12.93 1.21 -0.12
C LEU A 51 13.84 2.09 0.74
N SER A 52 13.55 2.25 2.02
CA SER A 52 14.36 3.09 2.93
C SER A 52 15.78 2.59 3.08
N ASN A 53 15.98 1.27 3.18
CA ASN A 53 17.30 0.64 3.33
C ASN A 53 18.03 0.39 2.00
N SER A 54 17.37 0.66 0.88
CA SER A 54 17.95 0.48 -0.44
C SER A 54 19.00 1.54 -0.77
N ASN A 55 20.12 1.11 -1.37
CA ASN A 55 21.15 2.00 -1.93
C ASN A 55 20.75 2.59 -3.30
N LEU A 56 19.50 2.41 -3.73
CA LEU A 56 18.96 2.99 -4.97
C LEU A 56 18.88 4.52 -4.81
N LYS A 57 19.89 5.26 -5.29
CA LYS A 57 19.82 6.72 -5.42
C LYS A 57 19.19 7.07 -6.76
N ASP A 58 17.87 6.96 -6.83
CA ASP A 58 17.10 7.26 -8.03
C ASP A 58 15.84 8.03 -7.62
N GLU A 59 15.47 9.05 -8.39
CA GLU A 59 14.21 9.79 -8.27
C GLU A 59 13.01 8.82 -8.25
N GLN A 60 13.14 7.69 -8.94
CA GLN A 60 12.15 6.62 -8.93
C GLN A 60 11.92 6.02 -7.53
N ARG A 61 12.98 5.83 -6.73
CA ARG A 61 12.84 5.33 -5.35
C ARG A 61 12.10 6.35 -4.49
N GLU A 62 12.42 7.63 -4.63
CA GLU A 62 11.77 8.69 -3.86
C GLU A 62 10.28 8.76 -4.18
N LEU A 63 9.92 8.69 -5.47
CA LEU A 63 8.53 8.62 -5.89
C LEU A 63 7.81 7.39 -5.31
N MET A 64 8.44 6.22 -5.33
CA MET A 64 7.87 5.00 -4.74
C MET A 64 7.66 5.14 -3.23
N LEU A 65 8.62 5.73 -2.52
CA LEU A 65 8.50 5.96 -1.08
C LEU A 65 7.34 6.93 -0.78
N GLN A 66 7.20 8.01 -1.54
CA GLN A 66 6.05 8.94 -1.42
C GLN A 66 4.71 8.24 -1.67
N ASN A 67 4.64 7.35 -2.66
CA ASN A 67 3.44 6.55 -2.91
C ASN A 67 3.12 5.62 -1.73
N CYS A 68 4.12 4.97 -1.12
CA CYS A 68 3.92 4.12 0.06
C CYS A 68 3.48 4.92 1.30
N LEU A 69 3.97 6.15 1.46
CA LEU A 69 3.53 7.06 2.52
C LEU A 69 2.08 7.49 2.30
N THR A 70 1.71 7.87 1.08
CA THR A 70 0.33 8.20 0.70
C THR A 70 -0.61 7.01 0.96
N LEU A 71 -0.16 5.81 0.61
CA LEU A 71 -0.88 4.58 0.86
C LEU A 71 -1.11 4.30 2.35
N SER A 72 -0.13 4.63 3.20
CA SER A 72 -0.28 4.52 4.66
C SER A 72 -1.41 5.41 5.17
N GLU A 73 -1.61 6.60 4.59
CA GLU A 73 -2.72 7.48 4.95
C GLU A 73 -4.07 6.92 4.50
N ILE A 74 -4.13 6.28 3.33
CA ILE A 74 -5.34 5.60 2.86
C ILE A 74 -5.67 4.44 3.81
N LEU A 75 -4.71 3.57 4.08
CA LEU A 75 -4.89 2.40 4.93
C LEU A 75 -5.28 2.76 6.37
N LYS A 76 -4.74 3.85 6.94
CA LYS A 76 -5.15 4.36 8.26
C LYS A 76 -6.61 4.80 8.33
N LYS A 77 -7.22 5.20 7.21
CA LYS A 77 -8.66 5.50 7.14
C LYS A 77 -9.50 4.23 7.06
N LEU A 78 -8.87 3.09 6.79
CA LEU A 78 -9.48 1.77 6.66
C LEU A 78 -9.13 0.83 7.83
N ASP A 79 -8.44 1.28 8.88
CA ASP A 79 -8.22 0.51 10.11
C ASP A 79 -9.20 0.97 11.21
#